data_AF-A0A1Z5JDI1-F1
#
_entry.id   AF-A0A1Z5JDI1-F1
#
_cell.length_a   1.000
_cell.length_b   1.000
_cell.length_c   1.000
_cell.angle_alpha   90.00
_cell.angle_beta   90.00
_cell.angle_gamma   90.00
#
_symmetry.space_group_name_H-M   'P 1'
#
loop_
_entity.id
_entity.type
_entity.pdbx_description
1 polymer ?
#
loop_
_entity_poly.entity_id
_entity_poly.type
_entity_poly.pdbx_seq_one_letter_code
_entity_poly.pdbx_strand_id
1 'polypeptide(L)'
;MKFHAFVKLCSLLTVLRWDVVVAAVENVEISADGSIQEAAVVEAAAEEVETPPEKPIIDPKCPDRDHIIRCAGAYLDTNKNNKLDRSELQAAIDSLPWYAQGVLKILGSVDKMMKKCDVDKDDAISMDYDMSNNKEDCLATCFKRRAFKSSFFPECDL
;
A
#
# COMPACT_ATOMS: atom_id res chain seq x y z
N MET A 1 -28.59 6.03 48.95
CA MET A 1 -28.58 6.04 47.47
C MET A 1 -28.53 7.49 47.01
N LYS A 2 -27.39 7.96 46.50
CA LYS A 2 -27.20 9.32 45.99
C LYS A 2 -26.44 9.22 44.66
N PHE A 3 -27.17 9.36 43.56
CA PHE A 3 -26.62 9.51 42.21
C PHE A 3 -26.23 10.97 42.03
N HIS A 4 -24.93 11.26 41.95
CA HIS A 4 -24.43 12.58 41.60
C HIS A 4 -23.78 12.51 40.21
N ALA A 5 -24.49 13.13 39.27
CA ALA A 5 -24.00 13.98 38.19
C ALA A 5 -22.52 13.84 37.79
N PHE A 6 -22.29 13.29 36.59
CA PHE A 6 -21.11 13.60 35.77
C PHE A 6 -21.53 13.67 34.29
N VAL A 7 -22.44 14.60 33.99
CA VAL A 7 -22.65 15.06 32.60
C VAL A 7 -21.48 15.99 32.30
N LYS A 8 -20.40 15.39 31.82
CA LYS A 8 -19.16 16.08 31.49
C LYS A 8 -19.30 16.73 30.12
N LEU A 9 -19.15 18.05 30.13
CA LEU A 9 -18.91 18.91 28.99
C LEU A 9 -18.02 18.22 27.94
N CYS A 10 -18.55 18.06 26.73
CA CYS A 10 -17.75 17.91 25.52
C CYS A 10 -18.47 18.65 24.40
N SER A 11 -18.50 19.97 24.54
CA SER A 11 -18.99 20.90 23.53
C SER A 11 -17.96 21.99 23.44
N LEU A 12 -16.97 21.79 22.57
CA LEU A 12 -16.04 22.78 21.99
C LEU A 12 -14.90 22.02 21.29
N LEU A 13 -14.48 22.57 20.13
CA LEU A 13 -13.48 22.05 19.18
C LEU A 13 -14.03 20.89 18.32
N THR A 14 -14.09 20.94 16.98
CA THR A 14 -13.10 21.50 16.06
C THR A 14 -13.79 21.81 14.72
N VAL A 15 -13.98 23.10 14.40
CA VAL A 15 -14.25 23.55 13.03
C VAL A 15 -12.91 23.90 12.42
N LEU A 16 -12.30 22.96 11.70
CA LEU A 16 -11.19 23.23 10.78
C LEU A 16 -11.55 22.57 9.45
N ARG A 17 -12.29 23.35 8.67
CA ARG A 17 -12.61 23.13 7.27
C ARG A 17 -11.31 23.29 6.50
N TRP A 18 -10.82 22.20 5.92
CA TRP A 18 -9.70 22.22 5.00
C TRP A 18 -10.15 22.87 3.69
N ASP A 19 -9.48 23.96 3.33
CA ASP A 19 -9.61 24.60 2.04
C ASP A 19 -9.11 23.66 0.94
N VAL A 20 -10.00 23.44 -0.02
CA VAL A 20 -9.78 22.72 -1.26
C VAL A 20 -8.84 23.54 -2.13
N VAL A 21 -7.61 23.07 -2.33
CA VAL A 21 -6.73 23.59 -3.37
C VAL A 21 -7.18 22.99 -4.70
N VAL A 22 -8.01 23.72 -5.43
CA VAL A 22 -8.33 23.47 -6.84
C VAL A 22 -7.12 23.92 -7.66
N ALA A 23 -6.28 22.99 -8.08
CA ALA A 23 -5.31 23.23 -9.14
C ALA A 23 -6.02 23.05 -10.49
N ALA A 24 -6.34 24.17 -11.13
CA ALA A 24 -6.76 24.20 -12.52
C ALA A 24 -5.55 23.85 -13.40
N VAL A 25 -5.65 22.77 -14.17
CA VAL A 25 -4.78 22.53 -15.33
C VAL A 25 -5.62 22.86 -16.56
N GLU A 26 -5.45 24.08 -17.05
CA GLU A 26 -5.76 24.44 -18.44
C GLU A 26 -4.51 24.12 -19.27
N ASN A 27 -4.68 23.30 -20.31
CA ASN A 27 -4.18 23.55 -21.68
C ASN A 27 -4.23 22.27 -22.51
N VAL A 28 -5.26 22.17 -23.36
CA VAL A 28 -5.22 21.36 -24.58
C VAL A 28 -5.82 22.22 -25.69
N GLU A 29 -4.94 22.90 -26.43
CA GLU A 29 -5.28 23.54 -27.69
C GLU A 29 -5.08 22.52 -28.81
N ILE A 30 -6.18 21.99 -29.34
CA ILE A 30 -6.17 21.18 -30.56
C ILE A 30 -6.40 22.15 -31.73
N SER A 31 -5.34 22.45 -32.47
CA SER A 31 -5.44 23.18 -33.74
C SER A 31 -5.98 22.26 -34.83
N ALA A 32 -6.95 22.77 -35.57
CA ALA A 32 -7.74 22.07 -36.57
C ALA A 32 -7.16 22.16 -37.99
N ASP A 33 -5.84 22.12 -38.15
CA ASP A 33 -5.22 21.91 -39.46
C ASP A 33 -4.34 20.65 -39.40
N GLY A 34 -4.84 19.61 -40.06
CA GLY A 34 -4.10 18.37 -40.23
C GLY A 34 -2.91 18.60 -41.15
N SER A 35 -1.74 18.80 -40.55
CA SER A 35 -0.46 18.80 -41.25
C SER A 35 0.58 18.07 -40.40
N ILE A 36 1.01 16.90 -40.88
CA ILE A 36 2.12 16.12 -40.34
C ILE A 36 3.41 16.87 -40.68
N GLN A 37 4.23 17.17 -39.67
CA GLN A 37 5.63 17.55 -39.89
C GLN A 37 6.54 16.59 -39.13
N GLU A 38 7.16 15.72 -39.92
CA GLU A 38 8.28 14.87 -39.55
C GLU A 38 9.53 15.77 -39.48
N ALA A 39 9.95 16.10 -38.26
CA ALA A 39 11.22 16.78 -38.01
C ALA A 39 12.15 15.80 -37.29
N ALA A 40 13.05 15.21 -38.07
CA ALA A 40 14.18 14.46 -37.58
C ALA A 40 15.10 15.38 -36.77
N VAL A 41 15.15 15.16 -35.45
CA VAL A 41 16.22 15.68 -34.60
C VAL A 41 17.12 14.49 -34.26
N VAL A 42 18.21 14.40 -35.01
CA VAL A 42 19.39 13.62 -34.62
C VAL A 42 20.16 14.53 -33.67
N GLU A 43 20.25 14.20 -32.38
CA GLU A 43 21.44 14.51 -31.60
C GLU A 43 21.51 13.75 -30.27
N ALA A 44 22.69 13.15 -30.07
CA ALA A 44 23.36 12.83 -28.82
C ALA A 44 22.62 11.93 -27.81
N ALA A 45 22.87 10.63 -27.95
CA ALA A 45 22.85 9.70 -26.83
C ALA A 45 23.87 10.15 -25.77
N ALA A 46 23.39 10.91 -24.78
CA ALA A 46 24.05 11.01 -23.49
C ALA A 46 23.75 9.70 -22.77
N GLU A 47 24.78 8.86 -22.64
CA GLU A 47 24.80 7.70 -21.76
C GLU A 47 24.67 8.24 -20.32
N GLU A 48 23.44 8.33 -19.82
CA GLU A 48 23.18 8.54 -18.40
C GLU A 48 23.80 7.36 -17.66
N VAL A 49 24.91 7.64 -16.98
CA VAL A 49 25.45 6.75 -15.95
C VAL A 49 24.36 6.63 -14.89
N GLU A 50 23.56 5.57 -14.98
CA GLU A 50 22.62 5.17 -13.94
C GLU A 50 23.44 4.95 -12.67
N THR A 51 23.47 5.97 -11.82
CA THR A 51 23.88 5.82 -10.43
C THR A 51 23.05 4.68 -9.86
N PRO A 52 23.68 3.68 -9.21
CA PRO A 52 22.96 2.56 -8.61
C PRO A 52 21.82 3.12 -7.75
N PRO A 53 20.58 2.61 -7.88
CA PRO A 53 19.43 3.17 -7.18
C PRO A 53 19.75 3.21 -5.69
N GLU A 54 19.87 4.42 -5.15
CA GLU A 54 20.06 4.64 -3.73
C GLU A 54 18.86 4.00 -3.04
N LYS A 55 19.10 2.94 -2.25
CA LYS A 55 18.03 2.22 -1.57
C LYS A 55 17.21 3.24 -0.79
N PRO A 56 15.88 3.32 -0.99
CA PRO A 56 15.06 4.28 -0.26
C PRO A 56 15.24 4.02 1.24
N ILE A 57 15.53 5.07 2.01
CA ILE A 57 15.62 4.99 3.46
C ILE A 57 14.20 4.74 3.98
N ILE A 58 13.86 3.47 4.19
CA ILE A 58 12.56 3.05 4.69
C ILE A 58 12.46 3.43 6.16
N ASP A 59 11.48 4.29 6.51
CA ASP A 59 11.21 4.60 7.91
C ASP A 59 10.76 3.31 8.64
N PRO A 60 11.50 2.80 9.64
CA PRO A 60 11.13 1.60 10.38
C PRO A 60 9.79 1.76 11.13
N LYS A 61 9.28 2.99 11.27
CA LYS A 61 8.02 3.31 11.93
C LYS A 61 6.82 3.29 10.98
N CYS A 62 7.02 3.55 9.68
CA CYS A 62 6.01 3.39 8.65
C CYS A 62 6.67 2.89 7.35
N PRO A 63 6.77 1.56 7.17
CA PRO A 63 7.33 1.03 5.94
C PRO A 63 6.46 1.39 4.74
N ASP A 64 7.12 1.73 3.64
CA ASP A 64 6.46 2.01 2.37
C ASP A 64 5.69 0.80 1.86
N ARG A 65 4.63 1.06 1.12
CA ARG A 65 3.77 -0.01 0.62
C ARG A 65 4.50 -0.89 -0.39
N ASP A 66 5.27 -0.28 -1.29
CA ASP A 66 6.02 -1.03 -2.31
C ASP A 66 7.13 -1.87 -1.68
N HIS A 67 7.64 -1.45 -0.52
CA HIS A 67 8.53 -2.28 0.30
C HIS A 67 7.79 -3.53 0.83
N ILE A 68 6.60 -3.34 1.39
CA ILE A 68 5.78 -4.45 1.89
C ILE A 68 5.42 -5.43 0.77
N ILE A 69 5.07 -4.95 -0.42
CA ILE A 69 4.74 -5.79 -1.58
C ILE A 69 5.94 -6.63 -1.98
N ARG A 70 7.12 -6.01 -2.11
CA ARG A 70 8.38 -6.71 -2.43
C ARG A 70 8.72 -7.76 -1.38
N CYS A 71 8.60 -7.42 -0.10
CA CYS A 71 8.83 -8.37 0.99
C CYS A 71 7.81 -9.51 1.00
N ALA A 72 6.53 -9.23 0.75
CA ALA A 72 5.50 -10.25 0.70
C ALA A 72 5.78 -11.25 -0.43
N GLY A 73 6.14 -10.77 -1.63
CA GLY A 73 6.55 -11.64 -2.74
C GLY A 73 7.81 -12.45 -2.43
N ALA A 74 8.77 -11.91 -1.65
CA ALA A 74 9.99 -12.64 -1.32
C ALA A 74 9.80 -13.71 -0.23
N TYR A 75 8.92 -13.48 0.75
CA TYR A 75 8.78 -14.33 1.94
C TYR A 75 7.51 -15.18 1.97
N LEU A 76 6.44 -14.76 1.30
CA LEU A 76 5.12 -15.39 1.40
C LEU A 76 4.67 -16.07 0.10
N ASP A 77 5.06 -15.56 -1.07
CA ASP A 77 4.82 -16.21 -2.36
C ASP A 77 5.82 -17.37 -2.55
N THR A 78 5.40 -18.56 -2.14
CA THR A 78 6.25 -19.76 -2.12
C THR A 78 6.34 -20.42 -3.49
N ASN A 79 5.28 -20.32 -4.30
CA ASN A 79 5.22 -20.88 -5.64
C ASN A 79 5.77 -19.92 -6.71
N LYS A 80 6.09 -18.68 -6.34
CA LYS A 80 6.68 -17.62 -7.18
C LYS A 80 5.79 -17.24 -8.35
N ASN A 81 4.48 -17.21 -8.14
CA ASN A 81 3.51 -16.84 -9.16
C ASN A 81 3.22 -15.32 -9.20
N ASN A 82 3.93 -14.50 -8.41
CA ASN A 82 3.71 -13.06 -8.20
C ASN A 82 2.33 -12.72 -7.63
N LYS A 83 1.70 -13.70 -6.98
CA LYS A 83 0.46 -13.57 -6.25
C LYS A 83 0.63 -14.20 -4.88
N LEU A 84 -0.27 -13.86 -3.97
CA LEU A 84 -0.32 -14.50 -2.67
C LEU A 84 -1.60 -15.30 -2.58
N ASP A 85 -1.48 -16.61 -2.73
CA ASP A 85 -2.65 -17.50 -2.70
C ASP A 85 -3.21 -17.59 -1.28
N ARG A 86 -4.52 -17.87 -1.17
CA ARG A 86 -5.18 -18.11 0.13
C ARG A 86 -4.46 -19.15 0.98
N SER A 87 -4.01 -20.24 0.37
CA SER A 87 -3.29 -21.30 1.09
C SER A 87 -1.92 -20.86 1.59
N GLU A 88 -1.20 -20.05 0.83
CA GLU A 88 0.13 -19.54 1.23
C GLU A 88 0.00 -18.55 2.38
N LEU A 89 -0.96 -17.63 2.28
CA LEU A 89 -1.26 -16.69 3.36
C LEU A 89 -1.75 -17.42 4.62
N GLN A 90 -2.59 -18.44 4.49
CA GLN A 90 -3.04 -19.25 5.62
C GLN A 90 -1.88 -20.03 6.25
N ALA A 91 -1.04 -20.68 5.45
CA ALA A 91 0.14 -21.38 5.93
C ALA A 91 1.11 -20.45 6.66
N ALA A 92 1.30 -19.22 6.14
CA ALA A 92 2.09 -18.20 6.79
C ALA A 92 1.51 -17.82 8.15
N ILE A 93 0.19 -17.60 8.26
CA ILE A 93 -0.47 -17.29 9.54
C ILE A 93 -0.34 -18.45 10.53
N ASP A 94 -0.51 -19.68 10.06
CA ASP A 94 -0.43 -20.88 10.91
C ASP A 94 0.99 -21.13 11.41
N SER A 95 2.01 -20.71 10.63
CA SER A 95 3.42 -20.78 11.03
C SER A 95 3.80 -19.77 12.11
N LEU A 96 3.00 -18.72 12.29
CA LEU A 96 3.30 -17.69 13.27
C LEU A 96 3.10 -18.22 14.69
N PRO A 97 3.94 -17.78 15.63
CA PRO A 97 3.76 -18.12 17.02
C PRO A 97 2.41 -17.58 17.54
N TRP A 98 1.82 -18.29 18.49
CA TRP A 98 0.46 -18.04 19.00
C TRP A 98 0.20 -16.57 19.42
N TYR A 99 1.22 -15.83 19.86
CA TYR A 99 1.11 -14.42 20.23
C TYR A 99 0.95 -13.49 19.02
N ALA A 100 1.59 -13.80 17.89
CA ALA A 100 1.47 -13.03 16.65
C ALA A 100 0.13 -13.29 15.95
N GLN A 101 -0.43 -14.50 16.09
CA GLN A 101 -1.79 -14.80 15.67
C GLN A 101 -2.84 -13.91 16.36
N GLY A 102 -2.57 -13.46 17.59
CA GLY A 102 -3.40 -12.49 18.31
C GLY A 102 -3.44 -11.10 17.64
N VAL A 103 -2.31 -10.63 17.11
CA VAL A 103 -2.23 -9.36 16.36
C VAL A 103 -2.97 -9.46 15.03
N LEU A 104 -2.94 -10.63 14.39
CA LEU A 104 -3.67 -10.88 13.16
C LEU A 104 -5.18 -10.91 13.34
N LYS A 105 -5.71 -11.19 14.53
CA LYS A 105 -7.15 -10.95 14.80
C LYS A 105 -7.53 -9.48 14.65
N ILE A 106 -6.60 -8.55 14.88
CA ILE A 106 -6.79 -7.10 14.71
C ILE A 106 -6.67 -6.71 13.23
N LEU A 107 -5.70 -7.26 12.51
CA LEU A 107 -5.53 -7.01 11.07
C LEU A 107 -6.65 -7.67 10.23
N GLY A 108 -7.19 -8.77 10.72
CA GLY A 108 -8.20 -9.60 10.10
C GLY A 108 -7.66 -10.98 9.74
N SER A 109 -8.50 -12.02 9.86
CA SER A 109 -8.19 -13.36 9.35
C SER A 109 -7.89 -13.32 7.84
N VAL A 110 -7.36 -14.42 7.29
CA VAL A 110 -7.15 -14.60 5.84
C VAL A 110 -8.38 -14.14 5.05
N ASP A 111 -9.59 -14.50 5.48
CA ASP A 111 -10.83 -14.09 4.82
C ASP A 111 -11.03 -12.58 4.75
N LYS A 112 -10.66 -11.84 5.81
CA LYS A 112 -10.75 -10.38 5.83
C LYS A 112 -9.66 -9.74 4.98
N MET A 113 -8.48 -10.35 4.91
CA MET A 113 -7.42 -9.92 4.01
C MET A 113 -7.84 -10.13 2.56
N MET A 114 -8.27 -11.34 2.19
CA MET A 114 -8.79 -11.61 0.85
C MET A 114 -9.93 -10.67 0.50
N LYS A 115 -10.99 -10.58 1.33
CA LYS A 115 -12.12 -9.69 1.06
C LYS A 115 -11.74 -8.21 0.82
N LYS A 116 -10.63 -7.74 1.39
CA LYS A 116 -10.20 -6.35 1.24
C LYS A 116 -9.13 -6.16 0.19
N CYS A 117 -8.19 -7.08 0.08
CA CYS A 117 -7.02 -6.92 -0.76
C CYS A 117 -7.22 -7.52 -2.15
N ASP A 118 -7.95 -8.63 -2.26
CA ASP A 118 -8.29 -9.29 -3.52
C ASP A 118 -9.42 -8.49 -4.22
N VAL A 119 -9.04 -7.71 -5.24
CA VAL A 119 -9.91 -6.79 -5.97
C VAL A 119 -10.66 -7.52 -7.08
N ASP A 120 -9.95 -8.39 -7.80
CA ASP A 120 -10.52 -9.16 -8.91
C ASP A 120 -11.26 -10.43 -8.46
N LYS A 121 -11.11 -10.82 -7.19
CA LYS A 121 -11.77 -11.95 -6.52
C LYS A 121 -11.32 -13.30 -7.06
N ASP A 122 -10.04 -13.43 -7.39
CA ASP A 122 -9.45 -14.67 -7.88
C ASP A 122 -8.94 -15.61 -6.76
N ASP A 123 -9.23 -15.29 -5.49
CA ASP A 123 -8.76 -16.00 -4.29
C ASP A 123 -7.23 -15.95 -4.08
N ALA A 124 -6.57 -15.02 -4.78
CA ALA A 124 -5.19 -14.64 -4.57
C ALA A 124 -5.07 -13.11 -4.47
N ILE A 125 -3.94 -12.63 -3.94
CA ILE A 125 -3.62 -11.20 -3.93
C ILE A 125 -2.45 -10.98 -4.87
N SER A 126 -2.73 -10.47 -6.06
CA SER A 126 -1.71 -10.13 -7.05
C SER A 126 -0.88 -8.95 -6.58
N MET A 127 0.45 -9.11 -6.59
CA MET A 127 1.38 -8.06 -6.13
C MET A 127 1.32 -6.81 -7.00
N ASP A 128 1.09 -6.97 -8.31
CA ASP A 128 1.08 -5.87 -9.27
C ASP A 128 -0.30 -5.24 -9.46
N TYR A 129 -1.37 -6.05 -9.45
CA TYR A 129 -2.73 -5.61 -9.75
C TYR A 129 -3.51 -5.23 -8.49
N ASP A 130 -3.79 -6.19 -7.61
CA ASP A 130 -4.65 -6.01 -6.44
C ASP A 130 -4.08 -4.99 -5.46
N MET A 131 -2.79 -5.15 -5.15
CA MET A 131 -2.10 -4.20 -4.27
C MET A 131 -2.04 -2.81 -4.88
N SER A 132 -1.92 -2.66 -6.21
CA SER A 132 -1.90 -1.35 -6.87
C SER A 132 -3.25 -0.67 -6.97
N ASN A 133 -4.31 -1.43 -7.23
CA ASN A 133 -5.65 -0.92 -7.41
C ASN A 133 -6.40 -0.70 -6.10
N ASN A 134 -5.89 -1.22 -4.98
CA ASN A 134 -6.50 -1.02 -3.67
C ASN A 134 -5.56 -0.43 -2.60
N LYS A 135 -5.04 0.77 -2.89
CA LYS A 135 -4.11 1.47 -1.98
C LYS A 135 -4.75 1.90 -0.66
N GLU A 136 -6.03 2.25 -0.70
CA GLU A 136 -6.76 2.90 0.38
C GLU A 136 -7.45 1.92 1.35
N ASP A 137 -7.65 0.65 0.96
CA ASP A 137 -8.19 -0.36 1.88
C ASP A 137 -7.17 -1.43 2.27
N CYS A 138 -6.39 -1.94 1.30
CA CYS A 138 -5.40 -2.99 1.53
C CYS A 138 -4.12 -2.40 2.15
N LEU A 139 -3.86 -2.75 3.42
CA LEU A 139 -2.71 -2.24 4.18
C LEU A 139 -2.56 -0.70 4.11
N ALA A 140 -3.68 0.01 4.07
CA ALA A 140 -3.73 1.45 3.81
C ALA A 140 -2.99 2.31 4.86
N THR A 141 -3.03 1.89 6.13
CA THR A 141 -2.45 2.67 7.22
C THR A 141 -1.05 2.15 7.57
N CYS A 142 -0.17 3.07 8.01
CA CYS A 142 1.16 2.73 8.52
C CYS A 142 1.13 1.64 9.59
N PHE A 143 0.14 1.69 10.48
CA PHE A 143 -0.04 0.67 11.51
C PHE A 143 -0.23 -0.73 10.93
N LYS A 144 -1.08 -0.87 9.90
CA LYS A 144 -1.31 -2.15 9.22
C LYS A 144 -0.04 -2.64 8.54
N ARG A 145 0.65 -1.78 7.77
CA ARG A 145 1.91 -2.13 7.08
C ARG A 145 2.99 -2.57 8.05
N ARG A 146 3.18 -1.82 9.13
CA ARG A 146 4.16 -2.13 10.17
C ARG A 146 3.83 -3.45 10.88
N ALA A 147 2.58 -3.65 11.29
CA ALA A 147 2.15 -4.87 11.96
C ALA A 147 2.27 -6.10 11.05
N PHE A 148 2.01 -5.92 9.76
CA PHE A 148 2.21 -6.96 8.75
C PHE A 148 3.70 -7.30 8.59
N LYS A 149 4.58 -6.30 8.37
CA LYS A 149 6.05 -6.49 8.32
C LYS A 149 6.57 -7.21 9.56
N SER A 150 6.23 -6.72 10.75
CA SER A 150 6.76 -7.27 12.00
C SER A 150 6.30 -8.70 12.28
N SER A 151 5.14 -9.09 11.75
CA SER A 151 4.62 -10.44 11.96
C SER A 151 5.29 -11.44 11.02
N PHE A 152 5.36 -11.14 9.73
CA PHE A 152 5.73 -12.12 8.71
C PHE A 152 7.19 -12.04 8.28
N PHE A 153 7.79 -10.84 8.27
CA PHE A 153 9.12 -10.62 7.73
C PHE A 153 9.83 -9.46 8.47
N PRO A 154 10.14 -9.65 9.77
CA PRO A 154 10.75 -8.60 10.59
C PRO A 154 12.12 -8.14 10.04
N GLU A 155 12.86 -9.04 9.40
CA GLU A 155 14.21 -8.80 8.87
C GLU A 155 14.25 -8.34 7.39
N CYS A 156 13.08 -8.04 6.77
CA CYS A 156 13.07 -7.64 5.37
C CYS A 156 13.43 -6.16 5.17
N ASP A 157 14.66 -5.90 4.72
CA ASP A 157 15.23 -4.57 4.46
C ASP A 157 15.75 -4.42 3.01
N LEU A 158 15.05 -5.03 2.04
CA LEU A 158 15.33 -5.06 0.60
C LEU A 158 15.59 -3.68 -0.05
#